data_AF-A0A3L8BAT2-F1
#
_entry.id   AF-A0A3L8BAT2-F1
#
_cell.length_a   1.000
_cell.length_b   1.000
_cell.length_c   1.000
_cell.angle_alpha   90.00
_cell.angle_beta   90.00
_cell.angle_gamma   90.00
#
_symmetry.space_group_name_H-M   'P 1'
#
loop_
_entity.id
_entity.type
_entity.pdbx_description
1 polymer ?
#
loop_
_entity_poly.entity_id
_entity_poly.type
_entity_poly.pdbx_seq_one_letter_code
_entity_poly.pdbx_strand_id
1 'polypeptide(L)'
;MLEEVISFRDRIERSLAEQNFAELKEASTECEVFMRAKLPTLGGDSEDLSSVLVELEQLIDIYSKAVVAVSEAKEQTVKQLSSLGKSRSNTKTYLDVARHLTP
;
A
#
# COMPACT_ATOMS: atom_id res chain seq x y z
N MET A 1 12.78 -2.65 21.22
CA MET A 1 11.69 -1.91 20.52
C MET A 1 12.23 -1.32 19.23
N LEU A 2 13.35 -0.59 19.29
CA LEU A 2 14.02 0.00 18.13
C LEU A 2 14.31 -0.99 16.99
N GLU A 3 14.91 -2.16 17.30
CA GLU A 3 15.24 -3.18 16.28
C GLU A 3 14.02 -3.71 15.53
N GLU A 4 12.90 -3.89 16.22
CA GLU A 4 11.63 -4.32 15.60
C GLU A 4 11.05 -3.22 14.70
N VAL A 5 11.13 -1.95 15.12
CA VAL A 5 10.71 -0.81 14.29
C VAL A 5 11.56 -0.70 13.02
N ILE A 6 12.88 -0.87 13.14
CA ILE A 6 13.80 -0.93 12.00
C ILE A 6 13.46 -2.09 11.06
N SER A 7 13.17 -3.28 11.61
CA SER A 7 12.74 -4.44 10.84
C SER A 7 11.45 -4.17 10.04
N PHE A 8 10.44 -3.57 10.68
CA PHE A 8 9.21 -3.18 10.00
C PHE A 8 9.46 -2.14 8.91
N ARG A 9 10.29 -1.14 9.19
CA ARG A 9 10.69 -0.09 8.25
C ARG A 9 11.29 -0.70 6.97
N ASP A 10 12.31 -1.54 7.12
CA ASP A 10 13.02 -2.16 5.99
C ASP A 10 12.10 -3.10 5.20
N ARG A 11 11.18 -3.80 5.87
CA ARG A 11 10.21 -4.70 5.25
C ARG A 11 9.14 -3.94 4.46
N ILE A 12 8.64 -2.82 4.98
CA ILE A 12 7.71 -1.92 4.29
C ILE A 12 8.39 -1.27 3.08
N GLU A 13 9.63 -0.80 3.23
CA GLU A 13 10.40 -0.19 2.13
C GLU A 13 10.67 -1.18 0.99
N ARG A 14 11.07 -2.41 1.33
CA ARG A 14 11.23 -3.48 0.34
C ARG A 14 9.92 -3.80 -0.38
N SER A 15 8.83 -3.93 0.37
CA SER A 15 7.51 -4.22 -0.19
C SER A 15 7.03 -3.13 -1.15
N LEU A 16 7.38 -1.87 -0.88
CA LEU A 16 7.12 -0.75 -1.79
C LEU A 16 7.96 -0.83 -3.06
N ALA A 17 9.26 -1.11 -2.93
CA ALA A 17 10.16 -1.25 -4.07
C ALA A 17 9.73 -2.38 -5.01
N GLU A 18 9.26 -3.50 -4.43
CA GLU A 18 8.78 -4.68 -5.16
C GLU A 18 7.32 -4.55 -5.64
N GLN A 19 6.62 -3.46 -5.30
CA GLN A 19 5.18 -3.27 -5.53
C GLN A 19 4.31 -4.42 -4.98
N ASN A 20 4.79 -5.09 -3.93
CA ASN A 20 4.07 -6.17 -3.26
C ASN A 20 3.09 -5.58 -2.24
N PHE A 21 1.92 -5.14 -2.72
CA PHE A 21 0.91 -4.51 -1.89
C PHE A 21 0.28 -5.44 -0.84
N ALA A 22 0.36 -6.76 -1.03
CA ALA A 22 -0.13 -7.74 -0.05
C ALA A 22 0.78 -7.76 1.19
N GLU A 23 2.08 -7.92 0.97
CA GLU A 23 3.10 -7.88 2.03
C GLU A 23 3.14 -6.51 2.70
N LEU A 24 3.01 -5.43 1.92
CA LEU A 24 2.94 -4.06 2.44
C LEU A 24 1.81 -3.89 3.48
N LYS A 25 0.63 -4.45 3.19
CA LYS A 25 -0.52 -4.40 4.09
C LYS A 25 -0.28 -5.22 5.35
N GLU A 26 0.28 -6.41 5.20
CA GLU A 26 0.59 -7.32 6.31
C GLU A 26 1.61 -6.69 7.27
N ALA A 27 2.77 -6.27 6.74
CA ALA A 27 3.82 -5.60 7.50
C ALA A 27 3.30 -4.32 8.18
N SER A 28 2.44 -3.56 7.51
CA SER A 28 1.83 -2.36 8.10
C SER A 28 0.90 -2.69 9.27
N THR A 29 0.05 -3.71 9.12
CA THR A 29 -0.90 -4.12 10.17
C THR A 29 -0.16 -4.66 11.39
N GLU A 30 0.87 -5.48 11.19
CA GLU A 30 1.72 -6.00 12.25
C GLU A 30 2.47 -4.88 12.98
N CYS A 31 3.01 -3.92 12.23
CA CYS A 31 3.66 -2.75 12.80
C CYS A 31 2.70 -1.94 13.67
N GLU A 32 1.45 -1.72 13.23
CA GLU A 32 0.45 -0.99 14.00
C GLU A 32 0.07 -1.71 15.31
N VAL A 33 -0.10 -3.04 15.26
CA VAL A 33 -0.37 -3.87 16.45
C VAL A 33 0.81 -3.82 17.42
N PHE A 34 2.03 -3.96 16.91
CA PHE A 34 3.25 -3.87 17.71
C PHE A 34 3.37 -2.50 18.39
N MET A 35 3.16 -1.43 17.63
CA MET A 35 3.22 -0.05 18.11
C MET A 35 2.19 0.20 19.21
N ARG A 36 0.94 -0.25 19.05
CA ARG A 36 -0.08 -0.16 20.12
C ARG A 36 0.31 -0.93 21.38
N ALA A 37 0.93 -2.10 21.23
CA ALA A 37 1.30 -2.95 22.35
C ALA A 37 2.56 -2.45 23.10
N LYS A 38 3.43 -1.70 22.41
CA LYS A 38 4.76 -1.32 22.90
C LYS A 38 4.92 0.17 23.20
N LEU A 39 4.11 1.06 22.62
CA LEU A 39 4.11 2.47 22.99
C LEU A 39 3.70 2.59 24.47
N PRO A 40 4.61 3.02 25.36
CA PRO A 40 4.26 3.22 26.75
C PRO A 40 3.22 4.34 26.83
N THR A 41 2.13 4.10 27.55
CA THR A 41 1.23 5.17 28.00
C THR A 41 2.03 6.08 28.93
N LEU A 42 2.59 7.17 28.38
CA LEU A 42 3.14 8.35 29.09
C LEU A 42 3.74 8.05 30.48
N GLY A 43 4.99 7.59 30.56
CA GLY A 43 5.67 7.48 31.86
C GLY A 43 6.99 6.73 31.98
N GLY A 44 7.76 6.51 30.90
CA GLY A 44 9.05 5.79 30.95
C GLY A 44 10.23 6.64 30.44
N ASP A 45 11.41 6.40 31.02
CA ASP A 45 12.68 7.15 30.93
C ASP A 45 13.04 7.79 29.57
N SER A 46 13.58 9.01 29.64
CA SER A 46 13.77 9.93 28.50
C SER A 46 14.97 9.64 27.59
N GLU A 47 15.91 8.78 27.99
CA GLU A 47 17.16 8.55 27.22
C GLU A 47 17.00 7.58 26.03
N ASP A 48 15.98 6.71 26.04
CA ASP A 48 15.72 5.73 24.97
C ASP A 48 14.61 6.18 24.00
N LEU A 49 14.05 7.37 24.22
CA LEU A 49 12.94 7.91 23.44
C LEU A 49 13.39 8.67 22.19
N SER A 50 14.58 9.28 22.19
CA SER A 50 15.06 10.07 21.05
C SER A 50 15.45 9.22 19.85
N SER A 51 16.06 8.06 20.07
CA SER A 51 16.40 7.09 19.02
C SER A 51 15.14 6.50 18.39
N VAL A 52 14.15 6.15 19.23
CA VAL A 52 12.84 5.67 18.80
C VAL A 52 12.11 6.76 18.00
N LEU A 53 12.16 8.02 18.43
CA LEU A 53 11.50 9.13 17.74
C LEU A 53 11.99 9.30 16.30
N VAL A 54 13.31 9.24 16.07
CA VAL A 54 13.88 9.32 14.71
C VAL A 54 13.37 8.17 13.83
N GLU A 55 13.32 6.95 14.36
CA GLU A 55 12.81 5.79 13.62
C GLU A 55 11.30 5.90 13.32
N LEU A 56 10.53 6.49 14.23
CA LEU A 56 9.10 6.74 14.02
C LEU A 56 8.86 7.82 12.97
N GLU A 57 9.67 8.88 12.94
CA GLU A 57 9.59 9.90 11.90
C GLU A 57 9.90 9.32 10.51
N GLN A 58 10.92 8.46 10.41
CA GLN A 58 11.24 7.74 9.17
C GLN A 58 10.10 6.80 8.74
N LEU A 59 9.49 6.10 9.70
CA LEU A 59 8.36 5.23 9.43
C LEU A 59 7.15 6.03 8.88
N ILE A 60 6.89 7.23 9.41
CA ILE A 60 5.84 8.13 8.90
C ILE A 60 6.12 8.56 7.45
N ASP A 61 7.36 8.89 7.12
CA ASP A 61 7.74 9.26 5.75
C ASP A 61 7.53 8.09 4.77
N ILE A 62 7.91 6.88 5.17
CA ILE A 62 7.71 5.67 4.37
C ILE A 62 6.21 5.37 4.18
N TYR A 63 5.40 5.51 5.22
CA TYR A 63 3.95 5.38 5.09
C TYR A 63 3.34 6.43 4.16
N SER A 64 3.84 7.66 4.19
CA SER A 64 3.38 8.72 3.29
C SER A 64 3.67 8.36 1.83
N LYS A 65 4.88 7.86 1.55
CA LYS A 65 5.25 7.32 0.22
C LYS A 65 4.39 6.13 -0.17
N ALA A 66 4.09 5.23 0.77
CA ALA A 66 3.23 4.08 0.54
C ALA A 66 1.81 4.48 0.11
N VAL A 67 1.23 5.47 0.78
CA VAL A 67 -0.10 6.00 0.44
C VAL A 67 -0.14 6.57 -0.97
N VAL A 68 0.89 7.31 -1.37
CA VAL A 68 1.00 7.85 -2.74
C VAL A 68 1.07 6.71 -3.75
N ALA A 69 1.98 5.75 -3.56
CA ALA A 69 2.16 4.62 -4.47
C ALA A 69 0.87 3.77 -4.62
N VAL A 70 0.19 3.47 -3.51
CA VAL A 70 -1.09 2.74 -3.52
C VAL A 70 -2.19 3.55 -4.21
N SER A 71 -2.22 4.86 -4.02
CA SER A 71 -3.20 5.74 -4.67
C SER A 71 -3.01 5.80 -6.18
N GLU A 72 -1.76 5.87 -6.64
CA GLU A 72 -1.41 5.81 -8.06
C GLU A 72 -1.77 4.45 -8.66
N ALA A 73 -1.43 3.35 -7.98
CA ALA A 73 -1.77 1.99 -8.41
C ALA A 73 -3.30 1.78 -8.51
N LYS A 74 -4.07 2.34 -7.56
CA LYS A 74 -5.53 2.37 -7.61
C LYS A 74 -6.03 3.13 -8.83
N GLU A 75 -5.50 4.32 -9.10
CA GLU A 75 -5.90 5.13 -10.26
C GLU A 75 -5.61 4.40 -11.59
N GLN A 76 -4.45 3.78 -11.72
CA GLN A 76 -4.09 2.97 -12.89
C GLN A 76 -5.03 1.78 -13.06
N THR A 77 -5.35 1.07 -11.98
CA THR A 77 -6.29 -0.06 -12.00
C THR A 77 -7.68 0.39 -12.46
N VAL A 78 -8.17 1.54 -11.98
CA VAL A 78 -9.46 2.11 -12.42
C VAL A 78 -9.43 2.47 -13.91
N LYS A 79 -8.34 3.07 -14.40
CA LYS A 79 -8.15 3.37 -15.83
C LYS A 79 -8.19 2.09 -16.66
N GLN A 80 -7.45 1.06 -16.25
CA GLN A 80 -7.45 -0.25 -16.93
C GLN A 80 -8.85 -0.89 -16.93
N LEU A 81 -9.55 -0.91 -15.78
CA LEU A 81 -10.90 -1.45 -15.68
C LEU A 81 -11.89 -0.71 -16.61
N SER A 82 -11.80 0.62 -16.67
CA SER A 82 -12.63 1.43 -17.56
C SER A 82 -12.35 1.14 -19.03
N SER A 83 -11.08 0.92 -19.40
CA SER A 83 -10.68 0.55 -20.76
C SER A 83 -11.18 -0.84 -21.15
N LEU A 84 -11.11 -1.82 -20.23
CA LEU A 84 -11.66 -3.16 -20.42
C LEU A 84 -13.19 -3.13 -20.57
N GLY A 85 -13.88 -2.31 -19.76
CA GLY A 85 -15.32 -2.08 -19.89
C GLY A 85 -15.71 -1.53 -21.26
N LYS A 86 -14.96 -0.53 -21.76
CA LYS A 86 -15.14 0.03 -23.12
C LYS A 86 -14.86 -1.01 -24.20
N SER A 87 -13.77 -1.77 -24.07
CA SER A 87 -13.44 -2.85 -25.01
C SER A 87 -14.54 -3.90 -25.05
N ARG A 88 -15.07 -4.34 -23.90
CA ARG A 88 -16.17 -5.31 -23.82
C ARG A 88 -17.44 -4.78 -24.49
N SER A 89 -17.77 -3.50 -24.28
CA SER A 89 -18.92 -2.86 -24.93
C SER A 89 -18.75 -2.85 -26.45
N ASN A 90 -17.58 -2.43 -26.94
CA ASN A 90 -17.28 -2.37 -28.36
C ASN A 90 -17.32 -3.77 -28.99
N THR A 91 -16.70 -4.78 -28.38
CA THR A 91 -16.74 -6.17 -28.85
C THR A 91 -18.17 -6.69 -28.94
N LYS A 92 -19.03 -6.37 -27.96
CA LYS A 92 -20.46 -6.74 -28.01
C LYS A 92 -21.16 -6.07 -29.19
N THR A 93 -20.96 -4.78 -29.40
CA THR A 93 -21.54 -4.05 -30.55
C THR A 93 -21.07 -4.60 -31.89
N TYR A 94 -19.77 -4.95 -32.02
CA TYR A 94 -19.25 -5.57 -33.24
C TYR A 94 -19.88 -6.95 -33.50
N LEU A 95 -20.02 -7.78 -32.47
CA LEU A 95 -20.68 -9.10 -32.59
C LEU A 95 -22.17 -8.96 -32.94
N ASP A 96 -22.86 -7.99 -32.36
CA ASP A 96 -24.26 -7.71 -32.69
C ASP A 96 -24.38 -7.24 -34.15
N VAL A 97 -23.53 -6.32 -34.62
CA VAL A 97 -23.52 -5.88 -36.04
C VAL A 97 -23.20 -7.03 -36.99
N ALA A 98 -22.22 -7.88 -36.67
CA ALA A 98 -21.88 -9.04 -37.49
C ALA A 98 -23.05 -10.04 -37.62
N ARG A 99 -23.83 -10.26 -36.55
CA ARG A 99 -25.03 -11.10 -36.57
C ARG A 99 -26.14 -10.55 -37.47
N HIS A 100 -26.22 -9.24 -37.66
CA HIS A 100 -27.22 -8.60 -38.52
C HIS A 100 -26.74 -8.40 -39.96
N LEU A 101 -25.45 -8.68 -40.26
CA LEU A 101 -24.85 -8.57 -41.60
C LEU A 101 -24.72 -9.91 -42.33
N THR A 102 -24.87 -11.04 -41.64
CA THR A 102 -25.06 -12.35 -42.29
C THR A 102 -26.55 -12.56 -42.60
N PRO A 103 -26.96 -12.59 -43.89
CA PRO A 103 -28.33 -12.90 -44.30
C PRO A 103 -28.69 -14.38 -44.10
#